data_AF-A0AAD7V956-F1
#
_entry.id   AF-A0AAD7V956-F1
#
_cell.length_a   1.000
_cell.length_b   1.000
_cell.length_c   1.000
_cell.angle_alpha   90.00
_cell.angle_beta   90.00
_cell.angle_gamma   90.00
#
_symmetry.space_group_name_H-M   'P 1'
#
loop_
_entity.id
_entity.type
_entity.pdbx_description
1 polymer ?
#
loop_
_entity_poly.entity_id
_entity_poly.type
_entity_poly.pdbx_seq_one_letter_code
_entity_poly.pdbx_strand_id
1 'polypeptide(L)'
;MPASPTTTTTAANVPNLKKHEDVEAIQRQYDLLCAELNMDGKEATRILQERIKLLHEYNDVKDTTTFLLTHYAHKTSKTIAQVYKEFNVDGCDD
;
A
#
# COMPACT_ATOMS: atom_id res chain seq x y z
N MET A 1 -6.15 -27.01 55.25
CA MET A 1 -5.22 -26.28 54.36
C MET A 1 -4.40 -27.32 53.61
N PRO A 2 -4.03 -27.13 52.33
CA PRO A 2 -4.69 -26.42 51.23
C PRO A 2 -4.93 -27.33 49.99
N ALA A 3 -5.91 -26.97 49.18
CA ALA A 3 -6.10 -27.43 47.81
C ALA A 3 -5.32 -26.52 46.83
N SER A 4 -4.85 -27.08 45.70
CA SER A 4 -4.60 -26.46 44.36
C SER A 4 -3.53 -27.25 43.59
N PRO A 5 -3.36 -27.10 42.25
CA PRO A 5 -4.31 -26.68 41.21
C PRO A 5 -4.27 -27.55 39.94
N THR A 6 -5.40 -27.54 39.25
CA THR A 6 -5.66 -27.61 37.80
C THR A 6 -4.44 -27.59 36.86
N THR A 7 -4.28 -28.63 36.03
CA THR A 7 -3.68 -28.49 34.69
C THR A 7 -4.74 -28.75 33.63
N THR A 8 -5.35 -27.66 33.23
CA THR A 8 -6.05 -27.46 31.96
C THR A 8 -5.07 -27.76 30.82
N THR A 9 -5.37 -28.74 29.96
CA THR A 9 -4.74 -28.86 28.64
C THR A 9 -5.76 -29.45 27.67
N THR A 10 -6.71 -28.63 27.24
CA THR A 10 -7.48 -28.86 26.01
C THR A 10 -7.89 -27.52 25.42
N ALA A 11 -6.96 -26.88 24.70
CA ALA A 11 -7.29 -25.75 23.83
C ALA A 11 -6.19 -25.59 22.78
N ALA A 12 -6.26 -26.36 21.69
CA ALA A 12 -5.75 -25.99 20.37
C ALA A 12 -6.04 -27.14 19.39
N ASN A 13 -6.99 -26.97 18.47
CA ASN A 13 -6.82 -27.30 17.04
C ASN A 13 -8.16 -27.15 16.27
N VAL A 14 -8.60 -25.92 15.98
CA VAL A 14 -9.71 -25.70 15.02
C VAL A 14 -9.61 -24.49 14.06
N PRO A 15 -8.57 -23.61 14.03
CA PRO A 15 -8.60 -22.48 13.08
C PRO A 15 -8.01 -22.77 11.68
N ASN A 16 -7.61 -24.00 11.34
CA ASN A 16 -6.83 -24.26 10.12
C ASN A 16 -7.66 -24.59 8.86
N LEU A 17 -8.86 -25.16 9.01
CA LEU A 17 -9.62 -25.68 7.85
C LEU A 17 -10.31 -24.57 7.02
N LYS A 18 -10.84 -23.52 7.66
CA LYS A 18 -11.53 -22.42 6.95
C LYS A 18 -10.60 -21.58 6.06
N LYS A 19 -9.34 -21.41 6.48
CA LYS A 19 -8.36 -20.65 5.70
C LYS A 19 -8.02 -21.29 4.37
N HIS A 20 -8.04 -22.62 4.28
CA HIS A 20 -7.72 -23.33 3.05
C HIS A 20 -8.81 -23.18 1.98
N GLU A 21 -10.08 -23.27 2.39
CA GLU A 21 -11.22 -23.14 1.48
C GLU A 21 -11.34 -21.71 0.94
N ASP A 22 -11.06 -20.71 1.79
CA ASP A 22 -11.01 -19.30 1.39
C ASP A 22 -9.87 -19.03 0.40
N VAL A 23 -8.70 -19.66 0.58
CA VAL A 23 -7.54 -19.53 -0.32
C VAL A 23 -7.84 -20.14 -1.69
N GLU A 24 -8.51 -21.29 -1.75
CA GLU A 24 -8.91 -21.92 -3.01
C GLU A 24 -9.98 -21.09 -3.76
N ALA A 25 -10.94 -20.51 -3.03
CA ALA A 25 -11.95 -19.63 -3.61
C ALA A 25 -11.32 -18.35 -4.19
N ILE A 26 -10.36 -17.76 -3.47
CA ILE A 26 -9.62 -16.57 -3.91
C ILE A 26 -8.73 -16.91 -5.11
N GLN A 27 -8.08 -18.09 -5.12
CA GLN A 27 -7.27 -18.52 -6.25
C GLN A 27 -8.10 -18.73 -7.51
N ARG A 28 -9.30 -19.32 -7.41
CA ARG A 28 -10.21 -19.45 -8.57
C ARG A 28 -10.64 -18.09 -9.10
N GLN A 29 -10.92 -17.12 -8.23
CA GLN A 29 -11.24 -15.76 -8.66
C GLN A 29 -10.06 -15.09 -9.36
N TYR A 30 -8.85 -15.30 -8.86
CA TYR A 30 -7.62 -14.82 -9.49
C TYR A 30 -7.40 -15.43 -10.88
N ASP A 31 -7.59 -16.74 -11.02
CA ASP A 31 -7.42 -17.45 -12.28
C ASP A 31 -8.47 -17.01 -13.32
N LEU A 32 -9.72 -16.79 -12.90
CA LEU A 32 -10.78 -16.25 -13.75
C LEU A 32 -10.45 -14.83 -14.23
N LEU A 33 -9.96 -13.97 -13.34
CA LEU A 33 -9.58 -12.61 -13.68
C LEU A 33 -8.36 -12.56 -14.62
N CYS A 34 -7.37 -13.41 -14.40
CA CYS A 34 -6.23 -13.56 -15.30
C CYS A 34 -6.66 -14.02 -16.70
N ALA A 35 -7.63 -14.95 -16.77
CA ALA A 35 -8.21 -15.41 -18.03
C ALA A 35 -9.00 -14.30 -18.75
N GLU A 36 -9.79 -13.50 -18.03
CA GLU A 36 -10.56 -12.38 -18.59
C GLU A 36 -9.64 -11.29 -19.17
N LEU A 37 -8.54 -10.99 -18.49
CA LEU A 37 -7.55 -10.01 -18.95
C LEU A 37 -6.56 -10.57 -19.99
N ASN A 38 -6.63 -11.85 -20.36
CA ASN A 38 -5.63 -12.55 -21.20
C ASN A 38 -4.18 -12.34 -20.69
N MET A 39 -4.00 -12.33 -19.38
CA MET A 39 -2.71 -12.08 -18.73
C MET A 39 -2.29 -13.29 -17.89
N ASP A 40 -1.02 -13.69 -18.00
CA ASP A 40 -0.43 -14.63 -17.05
C ASP A 40 -0.30 -13.98 -15.67
N GLY A 41 -0.44 -14.75 -14.58
CA GLY A 41 -0.36 -14.20 -13.22
C GLY A 41 0.97 -13.51 -12.91
N LYS A 42 2.04 -13.93 -13.60
CA LYS A 42 3.35 -13.25 -13.57
C LYS A 42 3.30 -11.86 -14.17
N GLU A 43 2.57 -11.70 -15.26
CA GLU A 43 2.41 -10.41 -15.95
C GLU A 43 1.53 -9.46 -15.13
N ALA A 44 0.45 -9.96 -14.53
CA ALA A 44 -0.38 -9.19 -13.60
C ALA A 44 0.44 -8.67 -12.40
N THR A 45 1.28 -9.53 -11.83
CA THR A 45 2.19 -9.15 -10.74
C THR A 45 3.20 -8.11 -11.18
N ARG A 46 3.77 -8.26 -12.38
CA ARG A 46 4.75 -7.32 -12.95
C ARG A 46 4.15 -5.93 -13.15
N ILE A 47 2.95 -5.84 -13.75
CA ILE A 47 2.26 -4.56 -13.96
C ILE A 47 1.94 -3.90 -12.62
N LEU A 48 1.47 -4.66 -11.64
CA LEU A 48 1.19 -4.13 -10.31
C LEU A 48 2.47 -3.56 -9.65
N GLN A 49 3.58 -4.30 -9.71
CA GLN A 49 4.86 -3.85 -9.19
C GLN A 49 5.38 -2.59 -9.89
N GLU A 50 5.25 -2.52 -11.22
CA GLU A 50 5.65 -1.36 -12.01
C GLU A 50 4.82 -0.12 -11.65
N ARG A 51 3.50 -0.30 -11.49
CA ARG A 51 2.60 0.78 -11.06
C ARG A 51 2.89 1.24 -9.63
N ILE A 52 3.15 0.31 -8.71
CA ILE A 52 3.56 0.63 -7.34
C ILE A 52 4.86 1.43 -7.36
N LYS A 53 5.84 1.02 -8.17
CA LYS A 53 7.12 1.72 -8.29
C LYS A 53 6.94 3.14 -8.81
N LEU A 54 6.16 3.32 -9.89
CA LEU A 54 5.84 4.63 -10.45
C LEU A 54 5.17 5.54 -9.42
N LEU A 55 4.25 4.99 -8.61
CA LEU A 55 3.58 5.76 -7.57
C LEU A 55 4.54 6.23 -6.46
N HIS A 56 5.45 5.34 -6.02
CA HIS A 56 6.47 5.70 -5.04
C HIS A 56 7.43 6.76 -5.60
N GLU A 57 7.91 6.58 -6.83
CA GLU A 57 8.81 7.53 -7.48
C GLU A 57 8.16 8.90 -7.68
N TYR A 58 6.88 8.93 -8.08
CA TYR A 58 6.12 10.17 -8.16
C TYR A 58 6.00 10.85 -6.80
N ASN A 59 5.63 10.11 -5.75
CA ASN A 59 5.49 10.65 -4.40
C ASN A 59 6.84 11.17 -3.88
N ASP A 60 7.93 10.43 -4.06
CA ASP A 60 9.27 10.84 -3.63
C ASP A 60 9.70 12.15 -4.31
N VAL A 61 9.45 12.28 -5.63
CA VAL A 61 9.74 13.50 -6.38
C VAL A 61 8.85 14.66 -5.92
N LYS A 62 7.55 14.42 -5.72
CA LYS A 62 6.58 15.42 -5.22
C LYS A 62 6.99 15.93 -3.85
N ASP A 63 7.34 15.03 -2.93
CA ASP A 63 7.71 15.36 -1.56
C ASP A 63 9.04 16.12 -1.51
N THR A 64 10.04 15.66 -2.26
CA THR A 64 11.34 16.35 -2.38
C THR A 64 11.17 17.75 -2.95
N THR A 65 10.35 17.89 -3.99
CA THR A 65 10.05 19.19 -4.63
C THR A 65 9.35 20.12 -3.64
N THR A 66 8.34 19.61 -2.93
CA THR A 66 7.58 20.37 -1.92
C THR A 66 8.50 20.83 -0.77
N PHE A 67 9.41 19.98 -0.32
CA PHE A 67 10.41 20.33 0.69
C PHE A 67 11.33 21.47 0.21
N LEU A 68 11.84 21.38 -1.03
CA LEU A 68 12.69 22.41 -1.62
C LEU A 68 11.93 23.73 -1.80
N LEU A 69 10.69 23.68 -2.31
CA LEU A 69 9.84 24.87 -2.46
C LEU A 69 9.51 25.50 -1.12
N THR A 70 9.29 24.71 -0.07
CA THR A 70 9.04 25.21 1.29
C THR A 70 10.25 25.98 1.81
N HIS A 71 11.46 25.43 1.61
CA HIS A 71 12.68 26.11 2.02
C HIS A 71 12.95 27.38 1.20
N TYR A 72 12.65 27.36 -0.10
CA TYR A 72 12.71 28.56 -0.95
C TYR A 72 11.73 29.63 -0.47
N ALA A 73 10.46 29.26 -0.23
CA ALA A 73 9.43 30.14 0.27
C ALA A 73 9.85 30.84 1.57
N HIS A 74 10.44 30.08 2.50
CA HIS A 74 10.96 30.61 3.76
C HIS A 74 12.09 31.63 3.55
N LYS A 75 13.04 31.33 2.65
CA LYS A 75 14.15 32.24 2.31
C LYS A 75 13.68 33.55 1.65
N THR A 76 12.62 33.50 0.84
CA THR A 76 12.09 34.67 0.13
C THR A 76 10.95 35.36 0.86
N SER A 77 10.57 34.88 2.07
CA SER A 77 9.40 35.35 2.81
C SER A 77 8.11 35.35 1.98
N LYS A 78 7.97 34.38 1.08
CA LYS A 78 6.79 34.17 0.23
C LYS A 78 5.96 33.01 0.81
N THR A 79 4.67 32.98 0.51
CA THR A 79 3.85 31.82 0.87
C THR A 79 4.09 30.68 -0.11
N ILE A 80 3.91 29.44 0.34
CA ILE A 80 4.08 28.25 -0.53
C ILE A 80 3.21 28.34 -1.79
N ALA A 81 1.98 28.85 -1.66
CA ALA A 81 1.05 29.03 -2.77
C ALA A 81 1.53 30.05 -3.83
N GLN A 82 2.26 31.10 -3.42
CA GLN A 82 2.87 32.05 -4.36
C GLN A 82 4.03 31.40 -5.11
N VAL A 83 4.84 30.59 -4.41
CA VAL A 83 5.96 29.85 -5.00
C VAL A 83 5.46 28.80 -5.99
N TYR A 84 4.38 28.06 -5.67
CA TYR A 84 3.77 27.11 -6.60
C TYR A 84 3.34 27.79 -7.92
N LYS A 85 2.71 28.97 -7.85
CA LYS A 85 2.36 29.78 -9.04
C LYS A 85 3.59 30.28 -9.79
N GLU A 86 4.65 30.66 -9.09
CA GLU A 86 5.90 31.14 -9.69
C GLU A 86 6.64 30.04 -10.47
N PHE A 87 6.62 28.82 -9.96
CA PHE A 87 7.23 27.65 -10.62
C PHE A 87 6.29 26.90 -11.56
N ASN A 88 5.06 27.40 -11.76
CA ASN A 88 4.03 26.79 -12.59
C ASN A 88 3.79 25.30 -12.24
N VAL A 89 3.86 24.99 -10.94
CA VAL A 89 3.55 23.68 -10.40
C VAL A 89 2.15 23.77 -9.82
N ASP A 90 1.23 22.97 -10.37
CA ASP A 90 -0.13 22.87 -9.84
C ASP A 90 -0.03 22.34 -8.40
N GLY A 91 -0.32 23.22 -7.45
CA GLY A 91 -0.12 22.95 -6.03
C GLY A 91 -1.15 21.94 -5.57
N CYS A 92 -0.71 20.69 -5.39
CA CYS A 92 -1.35 19.64 -4.60
C CYS A 92 -2.89 19.70 -4.63
N ASP A 93 -3.49 19.38 -5.77
CA ASP A 93 -4.87 18.89 -5.79
C ASP A 93 -4.86 17.54 -5.05
N ASP A 94 -5.35 17.52 -3.82
CA ASP A 94 -5.70 16.32 -3.06
C ASP A 94 -6.91 15.59 -3.66
#